data_AF-A0A4P7AJ44-F1
#
_entry.id   AF-A0A4P7AJ44-F1
#
_cell.length_a   1.000
_cell.length_b   1.000
_cell.length_c   1.000
_cell.angle_alpha   90.00
_cell.angle_beta   90.00
_cell.angle_gamma   90.00
#
_symmetry.space_group_name_H-M   'P 1'
#
loop_
_entity.id
_entity.type
_entity.pdbx_description
1 polymer ?
#
loop_
_entity_poly.entity_id
_entity_poly.type
_entity_poly.pdbx_seq_one_letter_code
_entity_poly.pdbx_strand_id
1 'polypeptide(L)'
;MLILDEVQDMKMLYYQLIKKVLKDFNNDNISICLFDDRKQTLNKYPGLDCRYLTMANSLFIELKKPWLKLKLLVSFRVPKNVCNFLNNSFYKKDFIYPYDLKNEEKIDYIIFDPFVIYLIKNLILEEIEKYGHENTFVSMNSTKVQNENNSFNKFFNFLSNEYHIYIKDDKTRGDKSLKHNKINITTFCSTKGRETDLVIVYGFDDYWFSRAKNSKEADDVRDKLISQ
;
A
#
# COMPACT_ATOMS: atom_id res chain seq x y z
N MET A 1 25.58 -13.34 -3.11
CA MET A 1 24.79 -12.35 -2.34
C MET A 1 23.32 -12.62 -2.61
N LEU A 2 22.50 -12.68 -1.56
CA LEU A 2 21.04 -12.85 -1.66
C LEU A 2 20.38 -11.54 -1.23
N ILE A 3 19.51 -11.00 -2.08
CA ILE A 3 18.75 -9.79 -1.79
C ILE A 3 17.29 -10.20 -1.61
N LEU A 4 16.69 -9.78 -0.49
CA LEU A 4 15.28 -9.98 -0.19
C LEU A 4 14.62 -8.61 -0.13
N ASP A 5 13.60 -8.41 -0.96
CA ASP A 5 12.81 -7.19 -1.06
C ASP A 5 11.39 -7.47 -0.55
N GLU A 6 10.70 -6.46 -0.02
CA GLU A 6 9.35 -6.57 0.57
C GLU A 6 9.23 -7.72 1.62
N VAL A 7 10.26 -7.83 2.45
CA VAL A 7 10.41 -8.76 3.59
C VAL A 7 9.33 -8.58 4.67
N GLN A 8 8.71 -7.42 4.79
CA GLN A 8 7.66 -7.09 5.75
C GLN A 8 6.36 -7.81 5.43
N ASP A 9 6.18 -8.22 4.17
CA ASP A 9 5.12 -9.10 3.69
C ASP A 9 5.58 -10.56 3.58
N MET A 10 6.74 -10.92 4.14
CA MET A 10 7.21 -12.30 4.14
C MET A 10 6.38 -13.16 5.09
N LYS A 11 6.02 -14.36 4.61
CA LYS A 11 5.37 -15.42 5.39
C LYS A 11 6.39 -16.40 5.96
N MET A 12 5.99 -17.10 7.02
CA MET A 12 6.79 -18.17 7.64
C MET A 12 7.32 -19.20 6.63
N LEU A 13 6.49 -19.61 5.67
CA LEU A 13 6.91 -20.58 4.64
C LEU A 13 8.10 -20.08 3.81
N TYR A 14 8.09 -18.80 3.40
CA TYR A 14 9.19 -18.21 2.63
C TYR A 14 10.45 -18.08 3.47
N TYR A 15 10.30 -17.67 4.74
CA TYR A 15 11.42 -17.67 5.68
C TYR A 15 12.05 -19.06 5.85
N GLN A 16 11.23 -20.10 6.05
CA GLN A 16 11.70 -21.48 6.15
C GLN A 16 12.41 -21.94 4.88
N LEU A 17 11.88 -21.58 3.71
CA LEU A 17 12.52 -21.86 2.42
C LEU A 17 13.90 -21.19 2.34
N ILE A 18 14.00 -19.91 2.67
CA ILE A 18 15.28 -19.19 2.66
C ILE A 18 16.27 -19.85 3.62
N LYS A 19 15.85 -20.19 4.84
CA LYS A 19 16.71 -20.90 5.80
C LYS A 19 17.17 -22.26 5.29
N LYS A 20 16.28 -23.02 4.66
CA LYS A 20 16.63 -24.30 4.05
C LYS A 20 17.67 -24.11 2.94
N VAL A 21 17.44 -23.15 2.04
CA VAL A 21 18.38 -22.80 0.96
C VAL A 21 19.75 -22.43 1.52
N LEU A 22 19.82 -21.56 2.52
CA LEU A 22 21.09 -21.18 3.16
C LEU A 22 21.84 -22.38 3.74
N LYS A 23 21.10 -23.29 4.40
CA LYS A 23 21.67 -24.50 4.99
C LYS A 23 22.15 -25.49 3.94
N ASP A 24 21.36 -25.70 2.88
CA ASP A 24 21.68 -26.65 1.81
C ASP A 24 22.88 -26.19 0.97
N PHE A 25 23.04 -24.88 0.75
CA PHE A 25 24.24 -24.34 0.09
C PHE A 25 25.51 -24.51 0.92
N ASN A 26 25.37 -24.57 2.26
CA ASN A 26 26.46 -24.76 3.22
C ASN A 26 27.71 -23.91 2.89
N ASN A 27 27.49 -22.62 2.63
CA ASN A 27 28.52 -21.71 2.15
C ASN A 27 28.54 -20.42 2.96
N ASP A 28 29.57 -20.26 3.79
CA ASP A 28 29.77 -19.10 4.66
C ASP A 28 30.05 -17.80 3.89
N ASN A 29 30.32 -17.86 2.59
CA ASN A 29 30.52 -16.67 1.75
C ASN A 29 29.19 -16.02 1.33
N ILE A 30 28.03 -16.63 1.62
CA ILE A 30 26.73 -16.03 1.32
C ILE A 30 26.50 -14.83 2.25
N SER A 31 26.17 -13.68 1.66
CA SER A 31 25.74 -12.48 2.39
C SER A 31 24.29 -12.16 2.00
N ILE A 32 23.49 -11.74 2.98
CA ILE A 32 22.10 -11.32 2.78
C ILE A 32 21.98 -9.81 2.90
N CYS A 33 21.16 -9.22 2.03
CA CYS A 33 20.69 -7.84 2.14
C CYS A 33 19.16 -7.84 2.17
N LEU A 34 18.56 -7.11 3.11
CA LEU A 34 17.12 -6.98 3.28
C LEU A 34 16.71 -5.54 2.98
N PHE A 35 15.71 -5.35 2.11
CA PHE A 35 15.15 -4.04 1.77
C PHE A 35 13.69 -3.97 2.16
N ASP A 36 13.33 -2.92 2.91
CA ASP A 36 11.94 -2.70 3.32
C ASP A 36 11.64 -1.44 4.14
N ASP A 37 10.35 -1.16 4.31
CA ASP A 37 9.72 -0.36 5.35
C ASP A 37 8.69 -1.13 6.21
N ARG A 38 9.02 -1.35 7.50
CA ARG A 38 8.12 -1.95 8.51
C ARG A 38 6.78 -1.23 8.68
N LYS A 39 6.67 0.06 8.30
CA LYS A 39 5.43 0.84 8.42
C LYS A 39 4.44 0.54 7.28
N GLN A 40 4.88 -0.14 6.23
CA GLN A 40 4.06 -0.59 5.11
C GLN A 40 3.53 -2.02 5.26
N THR A 41 3.73 -2.65 6.42
CA THR A 41 3.13 -3.96 6.71
C THR A 41 1.61 -3.83 6.79
N LEU A 42 0.93 -4.45 5.83
CA LEU A 42 -0.52 -4.55 5.82
C LEU A 42 -0.92 -5.73 6.72
N ASN A 43 -1.03 -5.50 8.03
CA ASN A 43 -1.37 -6.50 9.07
C ASN A 43 -2.70 -7.28 8.85
N LYS A 44 -3.43 -6.99 7.76
CA LYS A 44 -4.68 -7.66 7.41
C LYS A 44 -4.51 -9.04 6.78
N TYR A 45 -3.30 -9.41 6.37
CA TYR A 45 -3.05 -10.73 5.80
C TYR A 45 -2.49 -11.68 6.88
N PRO A 46 -3.18 -12.81 7.14
CA PRO A 46 -2.71 -13.79 8.10
C PRO A 46 -1.29 -14.27 7.78
N GLY A 47 -0.41 -14.23 8.77
CA GLY A 47 0.94 -14.80 8.70
C GLY A 47 2.02 -13.91 8.09
N LEU A 48 1.76 -12.63 7.80
CA LEU A 48 2.82 -11.65 7.52
C LEU A 48 3.48 -11.19 8.82
N ASP A 49 4.80 -11.02 8.81
CA ASP A 49 5.53 -10.65 10.02
C ASP A 49 6.74 -9.74 9.76
N CYS A 50 6.63 -8.47 10.13
CA CYS A 50 7.73 -7.50 10.03
C CYS A 50 8.94 -7.84 10.93
N ARG A 51 8.86 -8.85 11.81
CA ARG A 51 9.99 -9.36 12.60
C ARG A 51 11.10 -9.93 11.71
N TYR A 52 10.78 -10.43 10.52
CA TYR A 52 11.81 -10.89 9.58
C TYR A 52 12.77 -9.79 9.15
N LEU A 53 12.30 -8.54 9.09
CA LEU A 53 13.13 -7.36 8.88
C LEU A 53 13.76 -6.86 10.19
N THR A 54 12.95 -6.65 11.22
CA THR A 54 13.39 -5.94 12.44
C THR A 54 14.32 -6.78 13.33
N MET A 55 14.14 -8.10 13.31
CA MET A 55 14.89 -9.11 14.08
C MET A 55 15.77 -10.01 13.19
N ALA A 56 16.12 -9.56 11.99
CA ALA A 56 16.92 -10.34 11.05
C ALA A 56 18.21 -10.93 11.66
N ASN A 57 18.87 -10.15 12.52
CA ASN A 57 20.07 -10.57 13.24
C ASN A 57 19.86 -11.78 14.17
N SER A 58 18.64 -11.95 14.70
CA SER A 58 18.27 -13.08 15.56
C SER A 58 17.65 -14.25 14.79
N LEU A 59 17.16 -14.01 13.58
CA LEU A 59 16.46 -15.03 12.78
C LEU A 59 17.42 -15.77 11.82
N PHE A 60 18.41 -15.06 11.28
CA PHE A 60 19.42 -15.58 10.35
C PHE A 60 20.79 -15.77 11.04
N ILE A 61 20.79 -16.43 12.20
CA ILE A 61 21.99 -16.66 13.01
C ILE A 61 23.04 -17.50 12.24
N GLU A 62 22.59 -18.36 11.33
CA GLU A 62 23.46 -19.27 10.57
C GLU A 62 24.50 -18.54 9.71
N LEU A 63 24.23 -17.30 9.31
CA LEU A 63 25.14 -16.51 8.48
C LEU A 63 26.42 -16.09 9.21
N LYS A 64 26.44 -16.10 10.56
CA LYS A 64 27.58 -15.71 11.41
C LYS A 64 28.27 -14.40 10.99
N LYS A 65 27.50 -13.47 10.40
CA LYS A 65 27.98 -12.18 9.89
C LYS A 65 27.34 -11.03 10.65
N PRO A 66 28.05 -9.90 10.83
CA PRO A 66 27.47 -8.72 11.46
C PRO A 66 26.37 -8.13 10.58
N TRP A 67 25.29 -7.67 11.22
CA TRP A 67 24.18 -7.01 10.56
C TRP A 67 24.34 -5.49 10.63
N LEU A 68 24.41 -4.85 9.47
CA LEU A 68 24.38 -3.39 9.35
C LEU A 68 22.95 -2.94 9.03
N LYS A 69 22.41 -2.01 9.83
CA LYS A 69 21.09 -1.41 9.60
C LYS A 69 21.26 0.01 9.09
N LEU A 70 20.79 0.27 7.87
CA LEU A 70 20.79 1.59 7.24
C LEU A 70 19.34 2.06 7.03
N LYS A 71 19.16 3.39 6.94
CA LYS A 71 17.84 4.00 6.67
C LYS A 71 17.94 4.88 5.44
N LEU A 72 16.98 4.73 4.53
CA LEU A 72 16.79 5.61 3.39
C LEU A 72 15.65 6.57 3.74
N LEU A 73 15.98 7.82 4.06
CA LEU A 73 15.00 8.81 4.50
C LEU A 73 14.55 9.72 3.36
N VAL A 74 15.33 9.82 2.28
CA VAL A 74 15.04 10.69 1.13
C VAL A 74 14.26 9.90 0.09
N SER A 75 13.11 10.43 -0.32
CA SER A 75 12.26 9.89 -1.37
C SER A 75 12.38 10.71 -2.65
N PHE A 76 12.64 10.00 -3.75
CA PHE A 76 12.65 10.56 -5.11
C PHE A 76 11.29 10.44 -5.79
N ARG A 77 10.35 9.73 -5.17
CA ARG A 77 9.06 9.35 -5.77
C ARG A 77 7.89 10.17 -5.28
N VAL A 78 8.06 10.83 -4.13
CA VAL A 78 6.97 11.50 -3.42
C VAL A 78 7.25 13.01 -3.39
N PRO A 79 6.32 13.86 -3.89
CA PRO A 79 6.46 15.31 -3.83
C PRO A 79 6.53 15.86 -2.41
N LYS A 80 7.10 17.06 -2.26
CA LYS A 80 7.32 17.73 -0.97
C LYS A 80 6.06 17.85 -0.13
N ASN A 81 4.95 18.29 -0.73
CA ASN A 81 3.70 18.47 0.00
C ASN A 81 3.13 17.14 0.50
N VAL A 82 3.28 16.06 -0.27
CA VAL A 82 2.89 14.70 0.14
C VAL A 82 3.77 14.20 1.29
N CYS A 83 5.08 14.41 1.23
CA CYS A 83 5.98 14.12 2.36
C CYS A 83 5.57 14.89 3.63
N ASN A 84 5.32 16.20 3.51
CA ASN A 84 4.91 17.04 4.63
C ASN A 84 3.57 16.58 5.23
N PHE A 85 2.59 16.27 4.38
CA PHE A 85 1.31 15.74 4.82
C PHE A 85 1.49 14.41 5.56
N LEU A 86 2.29 13.47 5.06
CA LEU A 86 2.53 12.20 5.74
C LEU A 86 3.26 12.39 7.07
N ASN A 87 4.30 13.22 7.11
CA ASN A 87 5.05 13.50 8.34
C ASN A 87 4.16 14.12 9.42
N ASN A 88 3.31 15.09 9.06
CA ASN A 88 2.45 15.82 9.98
C ASN A 88 1.17 15.06 10.36
N SER A 89 0.53 14.37 9.41
CA SER A 89 -0.76 13.72 9.62
C SER A 89 -0.63 12.29 10.11
N PHE A 90 0.32 11.52 9.56
CA PHE A 90 0.46 10.09 9.84
C PHE A 90 1.61 9.76 10.79
N TYR A 91 2.84 10.19 10.48
CA TYR A 91 4.01 9.81 11.29
C TYR A 91 4.16 10.62 12.58
N LYS A 92 3.59 11.83 12.62
CA LYS A 92 3.72 12.81 13.71
C LYS A 92 5.18 13.18 14.01
N LYS A 93 6.03 13.13 12.98
CA LYS A 93 7.46 13.48 13.00
C LYS A 93 8.02 13.46 11.58
N ASP A 94 9.20 14.04 11.41
CA ASP A 94 9.96 13.91 10.16
C ASP A 94 10.44 12.47 9.97
N PHE A 95 9.84 11.79 9.00
CA PHE A 95 10.14 10.40 8.67
C PHE A 95 10.61 10.25 7.21
N ILE A 96 9.98 10.97 6.28
CA ILE A 96 10.33 10.96 4.85
C ILE A 96 10.66 12.38 4.40
N TYR A 97 11.76 12.56 3.68
CA TYR A 97 12.18 13.83 3.10
C TYR A 97 12.03 13.77 1.58
N PRO A 98 11.48 14.80 0.93
CA PRO A 98 11.47 14.88 -0.52
C PRO A 98 12.88 15.14 -1.05
N TYR A 99 13.22 14.52 -2.18
CA TYR A 99 14.43 14.89 -2.92
C TYR A 99 14.26 16.24 -3.62
N ASP A 100 13.13 16.44 -4.30
CA ASP A 100 12.82 17.69 -4.99
C ASP A 100 12.00 18.63 -4.09
N LEU A 101 12.58 19.79 -3.79
CA LEU A 101 11.96 20.82 -2.96
C LEU A 101 11.11 21.81 -3.76
N LYS A 102 11.15 21.75 -5.10
CA LYS A 102 10.43 22.66 -6.01
C LYS A 102 9.05 22.13 -6.39
N ASN A 103 8.84 20.81 -6.34
CA ASN A 103 7.55 20.22 -6.63
C ASN A 103 6.58 20.42 -5.45
N GLU A 104 5.69 21.39 -5.62
CA GLU A 104 4.68 21.81 -4.63
C GLU A 104 3.25 21.49 -5.07
N GLU A 105 3.03 20.35 -5.74
CA GLU A 105 1.67 19.90 -6.05
C GLU A 105 0.81 19.84 -4.78
N LYS A 106 -0.39 20.41 -4.86
CA LYS A 106 -1.27 20.58 -3.71
C LYS A 106 -1.98 19.26 -3.40
N ILE A 107 -2.21 19.01 -2.10
CA ILE A 107 -3.11 17.94 -1.66
C ILE A 107 -4.44 18.57 -1.30
N ASP A 108 -5.50 18.19 -2.01
CA ASP A 108 -6.85 18.64 -1.69
C ASP A 108 -7.55 17.60 -0.81
N TYR A 109 -8.06 18.09 0.33
CA TYR A 109 -8.89 17.31 1.24
C TYR A 109 -10.30 17.87 1.22
N ILE A 110 -11.22 17.13 0.59
CA ILE A 110 -12.58 17.60 0.32
C ILE A 110 -13.57 16.84 1.20
N ILE A 111 -14.30 17.59 2.03
CA ILE A 111 -15.41 17.06 2.82
C ILE A 111 -16.71 17.44 2.12
N PHE A 112 -17.53 16.43 1.79
CA PHE A 112 -18.79 16.65 1.09
C PHE A 112 -19.79 15.53 1.43
N ASP A 113 -21.07 15.77 1.17
CA ASP A 113 -22.09 14.72 1.25
C ASP A 113 -21.97 13.79 0.02
N PRO A 114 -21.67 12.49 0.22
CA PRO A 114 -21.42 11.56 -0.87
C PRO A 114 -22.66 11.29 -1.75
N PHE A 115 -23.87 11.64 -1.30
CA PHE A 115 -25.07 11.57 -2.14
C PHE A 115 -25.20 12.71 -3.14
N VAL A 116 -24.38 13.77 -2.99
CA VAL A 116 -24.40 15.03 -3.74
C VAL A 116 -23.11 15.21 -4.55
N ILE A 117 -22.52 14.08 -5.02
CA ILE A 117 -21.25 14.00 -5.77
C ILE A 117 -21.16 14.94 -6.97
N TYR A 118 -22.30 15.30 -7.57
CA TYR A 118 -22.35 16.21 -8.72
C TYR A 118 -21.76 17.60 -8.42
N LEU A 119 -21.75 18.05 -7.16
CA LEU A 119 -21.17 19.34 -6.77
C LEU A 119 -19.66 19.39 -6.96
N ILE A 120 -18.98 18.24 -6.87
CA ILE A 120 -17.53 18.14 -7.03
C ILE A 120 -17.13 17.43 -8.33
N LYS A 121 -18.11 17.11 -9.19
CA LYS A 121 -17.90 16.40 -10.45
C LYS A 121 -16.85 17.09 -11.32
N ASN A 122 -17.05 18.38 -11.57
CA ASN A 122 -16.18 19.13 -12.49
C ASN A 122 -14.74 19.20 -11.98
N LEU A 123 -14.57 19.43 -10.66
CA LEU A 123 -13.26 19.45 -10.03
C LEU A 123 -12.51 18.12 -10.22
N ILE A 124 -13.21 16.98 -10.07
CA ILE A 124 -12.61 15.66 -10.27
C ILE A 124 -12.23 15.45 -11.73
N LEU A 125 -13.08 15.87 -12.67
CA LEU A 125 -12.82 15.74 -14.10
C LEU A 125 -11.63 16.58 -14.55
N GLU A 126 -11.55 17.83 -14.09
CA GLU A 126 -10.43 18.73 -14.39
C GLU A 126 -9.09 18.14 -13.94
N GLU A 127 -9.03 17.54 -12.74
CA GLU A 127 -7.82 16.85 -12.26
C GLU A 127 -7.49 15.60 -13.08
N ILE A 128 -8.50 14.79 -13.43
CA ILE A 128 -8.29 13.60 -14.28
C ILE A 128 -7.78 14.00 -15.67
N GLU A 129 -8.29 15.08 -16.24
CA GLU A 129 -7.82 15.61 -17.53
C GLU A 129 -6.39 16.15 -17.44
N LYS A 130 -6.07 16.86 -16.35
CA LYS A 130 -4.72 17.41 -16.11
C LYS A 130 -3.64 16.32 -16.09
N TYR A 131 -3.89 15.20 -15.42
CA TYR A 131 -2.90 14.11 -15.27
C TYR A 131 -3.05 12.98 -16.29
N GLY A 132 -4.21 12.90 -16.94
CA GLY A 132 -4.58 11.81 -17.83
C GLY A 132 -5.28 10.66 -17.08
N HIS A 133 -6.37 10.17 -17.68
CA HIS A 133 -7.18 9.09 -17.13
C HIS A 133 -6.42 7.76 -16.96
N GLU A 134 -5.39 7.50 -17.78
CA GLU A 134 -4.52 6.33 -17.65
C GLU A 134 -3.55 6.42 -16.46
N ASN A 135 -3.17 7.63 -16.06
CA ASN A 135 -2.31 7.93 -14.92
C ASN A 135 -3.10 8.25 -13.65
N THR A 136 -4.37 7.83 -13.61
CA THR A 136 -5.27 8.04 -12.48
C THR A 136 -5.62 6.72 -11.78
N PHE A 137 -5.40 6.67 -10.47
CA PHE A 137 -5.98 5.66 -9.59
C PHE A 137 -7.11 6.25 -8.76
N VAL A 138 -8.22 5.54 -8.71
CA VAL A 138 -9.21 5.73 -7.65
C VAL A 138 -9.03 4.60 -6.63
N SER A 139 -8.61 4.97 -5.42
CA SER A 139 -8.47 4.04 -4.31
C SER A 139 -9.62 4.19 -3.32
N MET A 140 -10.20 3.06 -2.93
CA MET A 140 -11.35 3.01 -2.02
C MET A 140 -11.25 1.84 -1.04
N ASN A 141 -12.05 1.89 0.02
CA ASN A 141 -12.08 0.85 1.06
C ASN A 141 -12.57 -0.52 0.54
N SER A 142 -13.47 -0.53 -0.43
CA SER A 142 -14.02 -1.75 -1.06
C SER A 142 -14.47 -1.42 -2.47
N THR A 143 -14.12 -2.26 -3.43
CA THR A 143 -14.67 -2.21 -4.79
C THR A 143 -16.01 -2.94 -4.92
N LYS A 144 -16.37 -3.77 -3.92
CA LYS A 144 -17.65 -4.47 -3.87
C LYS A 144 -18.71 -3.54 -3.28
N VAL A 145 -19.77 -3.31 -4.03
CA VAL A 145 -20.95 -2.57 -3.59
C VAL A 145 -22.01 -3.58 -3.15
N GLN A 146 -22.44 -3.51 -1.89
CA GLN A 146 -23.40 -4.47 -1.33
C GLN A 146 -24.87 -4.07 -1.54
N ASN A 147 -25.15 -2.77 -1.74
CA ASN A 147 -26.51 -2.22 -1.90
C ASN A 147 -26.59 -1.34 -3.16
N GLU A 148 -27.71 -1.42 -3.89
CA GLU A 148 -27.94 -0.65 -5.13
C GLU A 148 -27.96 0.87 -4.90
N ASN A 149 -28.51 1.33 -3.76
CA ASN A 149 -28.56 2.75 -3.41
C ASN A 149 -27.37 3.18 -2.55
N ASN A 150 -26.16 3.05 -3.10
CA ASN A 150 -24.94 3.44 -2.42
C ASN A 150 -24.28 4.64 -3.13
N SER A 151 -23.69 5.55 -2.36
CA SER A 151 -22.97 6.72 -2.90
C SER A 151 -21.81 6.32 -3.81
N PHE A 152 -21.18 5.16 -3.55
CA PHE A 152 -20.17 4.61 -4.46
C PHE A 152 -20.74 4.37 -5.88
N ASN A 153 -21.97 3.86 -6.02
CA ASN A 153 -22.58 3.66 -7.34
C ASN A 153 -22.76 4.99 -8.08
N LYS A 154 -23.14 6.06 -7.37
CA LYS A 154 -23.24 7.39 -7.99
C LYS A 154 -21.88 7.87 -8.50
N PHE A 155 -20.82 7.65 -7.73
CA PHE A 155 -19.46 7.98 -8.14
C PHE A 155 -19.00 7.16 -9.36
N PHE A 156 -19.20 5.84 -9.33
CA PHE A 156 -18.87 4.96 -10.45
C PHE A 156 -19.65 5.32 -11.72
N ASN A 157 -20.95 5.53 -11.62
CA ASN A 157 -21.82 5.84 -12.75
C ASN A 157 -21.41 7.16 -13.41
N PHE A 158 -21.08 8.18 -12.60
CA PHE A 158 -20.59 9.45 -13.14
C PHE A 158 -19.26 9.24 -13.89
N LEU A 159 -18.29 8.54 -13.29
CA LEU A 159 -17.00 8.31 -13.94
C LEU A 159 -17.15 7.46 -15.21
N SER A 160 -18.03 6.46 -15.20
CA SER A 160 -18.23 5.56 -16.35
C SER A 160 -18.89 6.25 -17.54
N ASN A 161 -19.60 7.35 -17.30
CA ASN A 161 -20.19 8.14 -18.37
C ASN A 161 -19.13 8.93 -19.16
N GLU A 162 -18.02 9.29 -18.51
CA GLU A 162 -16.96 10.10 -19.12
C GLU A 162 -15.75 9.24 -19.56
N TYR A 163 -15.44 8.18 -18.80
CA TYR A 163 -14.24 7.37 -18.99
C TYR A 163 -14.51 5.88 -18.92
N HIS A 164 -13.67 5.10 -19.62
CA HIS A 164 -13.63 3.66 -19.42
C HIS A 164 -12.96 3.32 -18.08
N ILE A 165 -13.58 2.39 -17.35
CA ILE A 165 -13.14 2.01 -16.01
C ILE A 165 -12.64 0.57 -16.02
N TYR A 166 -11.53 0.33 -15.32
CA TYR A 166 -11.08 -1.00 -14.92
C TYR A 166 -11.26 -1.18 -13.42
N ILE A 167 -12.15 -2.09 -13.02
CA ILE A 167 -12.28 -2.53 -11.63
C ILE A 167 -11.57 -3.87 -11.51
N LYS A 168 -10.59 -3.93 -10.61
CA LYS A 168 -9.92 -5.20 -10.31
C LYS A 168 -10.89 -6.12 -9.55
N ASP A 169 -11.40 -7.14 -10.22
CA ASP A 169 -12.13 -8.26 -9.60
C ASP A 169 -11.17 -9.44 -9.34
N ASP A 170 -11.38 -10.15 -8.23
CA ASP A 170 -10.53 -11.25 -7.73
C ASP A 170 -10.31 -12.37 -8.77
N LYS A 171 -11.18 -12.45 -9.77
CA LYS A 171 -11.22 -13.52 -10.79
C LYS A 171 -10.36 -13.24 -12.04
N THR A 172 -10.00 -12.00 -12.33
CA THR A 172 -9.30 -11.65 -13.58
C THR A 172 -7.78 -11.63 -13.36
N ARG A 173 -7.11 -12.68 -13.83
CA ARG A 173 -5.64 -12.74 -13.85
C ARG A 173 -5.10 -11.65 -14.79
N GLY A 174 -4.55 -10.59 -14.19
CA GLY A 174 -3.28 -9.97 -14.55
C GLY A 174 -3.01 -9.50 -15.98
N ASP A 175 -3.96 -9.53 -16.91
CA ASP A 175 -3.72 -9.05 -18.27
C ASP A 175 -3.60 -7.53 -18.28
N LYS A 176 -2.40 -7.04 -18.60
CA LYS A 176 -2.09 -5.60 -18.67
C LYS A 176 -2.88 -4.91 -19.78
N SER A 177 -3.30 -5.65 -20.82
CA SER A 177 -4.09 -5.11 -21.93
C SER A 177 -5.44 -4.55 -21.47
N LEU A 178 -6.04 -5.15 -20.41
CA LEU A 178 -7.35 -4.77 -19.90
C LEU A 178 -7.38 -3.39 -19.22
N LYS A 179 -6.21 -2.83 -18.90
CA LYS A 179 -6.03 -1.56 -18.18
C LYS A 179 -5.73 -0.36 -19.07
N HIS A 180 -5.36 -0.60 -20.32
CA HIS A 180 -4.95 0.48 -21.22
C HIS A 180 -6.13 1.42 -21.54
N ASN A 181 -5.89 2.74 -21.53
CA ASN A 181 -6.91 3.79 -21.67
C ASN A 181 -8.09 3.67 -20.71
N LYS A 182 -7.86 3.20 -19.47
CA LYS A 182 -8.88 3.10 -18.44
C LYS A 182 -8.42 3.65 -17.10
N ILE A 183 -9.36 4.25 -16.38
CA ILE A 183 -9.17 4.61 -14.97
C ILE A 183 -9.15 3.34 -14.13
N ASN A 184 -8.10 3.17 -13.33
CA ASN A 184 -7.96 2.01 -12.47
C ASN A 184 -8.65 2.27 -11.13
N ILE A 185 -9.74 1.54 -10.87
CA ILE A 185 -10.45 1.58 -9.59
C ILE A 185 -10.13 0.33 -8.78
N THR A 186 -9.67 0.55 -7.55
CA THR A 186 -9.01 -0.50 -6.79
C THR A 186 -9.06 -0.24 -5.28
N THR A 187 -8.67 -1.24 -4.49
CA THR A 187 -8.56 -1.12 -3.04
C THR A 187 -7.16 -0.69 -2.62
N PHE A 188 -7.03 -0.10 -1.44
CA PHE A 188 -5.73 0.29 -0.86
C PHE A 188 -4.72 -0.86 -0.80
N CYS A 189 -5.15 -2.08 -0.47
CA CYS A 189 -4.24 -3.23 -0.44
C CYS A 189 -3.73 -3.58 -1.84
N SER A 190 -4.58 -3.40 -2.87
CA SER A 190 -4.20 -3.68 -4.24
C SER A 190 -3.27 -2.62 -4.83
N THR A 191 -3.22 -1.39 -4.30
CA THR A 191 -2.30 -0.34 -4.77
C THR A 191 -0.88 -0.50 -4.24
N LYS A 192 -0.64 -1.37 -3.25
CA LYS A 192 0.72 -1.60 -2.73
C LYS A 192 1.70 -1.95 -3.87
N GLY A 193 2.85 -1.29 -3.88
CA GLY A 193 3.87 -1.43 -4.92
C GLY A 193 3.51 -0.79 -6.27
N ARG A 194 2.46 0.04 -6.34
CA ARG A 194 2.07 0.79 -7.54
C ARG A 194 2.12 2.28 -7.29
N GLU A 195 2.51 3.01 -8.33
CA GLU A 195 2.63 4.46 -8.35
C GLU A 195 1.90 4.99 -9.58
N THR A 196 1.38 6.21 -9.48
CA THR A 196 0.64 6.90 -10.53
C THR A 196 0.67 8.40 -10.23
N ASP A 197 0.44 9.23 -11.24
CA ASP A 197 0.55 10.68 -11.09
C ASP A 197 -0.62 11.27 -10.27
N LEU A 198 -1.84 10.75 -10.47
CA LEU A 198 -3.03 11.15 -9.70
C LEU A 198 -3.63 9.99 -8.90
N VAL A 199 -3.75 10.19 -7.58
CA VAL A 199 -4.47 9.26 -6.69
C VAL A 199 -5.66 9.97 -6.06
N ILE A 200 -6.86 9.56 -6.44
CA ILE A 200 -8.11 9.96 -5.79
C ILE A 200 -8.44 8.95 -4.71
N VAL A 201 -8.46 9.39 -3.47
CA VAL A 201 -8.87 8.56 -2.33
C VAL A 201 -10.34 8.85 -2.00
N TYR A 202 -11.21 7.89 -2.28
CA TYR A 202 -12.65 8.03 -2.03
C TYR A 202 -13.11 7.22 -0.79
N GLY A 203 -13.90 7.86 0.06
CA GLY A 203 -14.40 7.26 1.31
C GLY A 203 -13.34 7.18 2.40
N PHE A 204 -12.55 8.25 2.56
CA PHE A 204 -11.58 8.41 3.64
C PHE A 204 -12.28 8.97 4.89
N ASP A 205 -13.03 8.10 5.58
CA ASP A 205 -13.80 8.43 6.78
C ASP A 205 -13.55 7.42 7.92
N ASP A 206 -14.20 7.64 9.06
CA ASP A 206 -14.05 6.78 10.25
C ASP A 206 -14.52 5.33 10.03
N TYR A 207 -15.32 5.08 8.98
CA TYR A 207 -15.71 3.72 8.60
C TYR A 207 -14.46 2.85 8.36
N TRP A 208 -13.36 3.47 7.94
CA TRP A 208 -12.10 2.78 7.77
C TRP A 208 -11.62 2.07 9.06
N PHE A 209 -11.66 2.77 10.19
CA PHE A 209 -11.22 2.22 11.47
C PHE A 209 -12.13 1.10 11.98
N SER A 210 -13.42 1.13 11.62
CA SER A 210 -14.38 0.08 12.01
C SER A 210 -14.02 -1.29 11.41
N ARG A 211 -13.65 -1.34 10.13
CA ARG A 211 -13.21 -2.58 9.46
C ARG A 211 -11.85 -3.08 9.94
N ALA A 212 -10.96 -2.19 10.35
CA ALA A 212 -9.66 -2.57 10.92
C ALA A 212 -9.80 -3.17 12.34
N LYS A 213 -10.81 -2.74 13.11
CA LYS A 213 -11.10 -3.33 14.43
C LYS A 213 -11.71 -4.73 14.34
N ASN A 214 -12.54 -5.00 13.34
CA ASN A 214 -13.11 -6.34 13.15
C ASN A 214 -12.09 -7.40 12.69
N SER A 215 -10.88 -6.98 12.28
CA SER A 215 -9.75 -7.90 12.03
C SER A 215 -8.90 -8.20 13.28
N LYS A 216 -9.20 -7.58 14.44
CA LYS A 216 -8.46 -7.83 15.70
C LYS A 216 -8.76 -9.17 16.36
N GLU A 217 -9.74 -9.94 15.89
CA GLU A 217 -9.90 -11.34 16.31
C GLU A 217 -8.70 -12.24 15.90
N ALA A 218 -7.78 -11.73 15.07
CA ALA A 218 -6.52 -12.40 14.77
C ALA A 218 -5.39 -12.14 15.81
N ASP A 219 -5.53 -11.15 16.68
CA ASP A 219 -4.52 -10.85 17.72
C ASP A 219 -4.65 -11.78 18.94
N ASP A 220 -5.84 -12.34 19.20
CA ASP A 220 -6.12 -13.23 20.34
C ASP A 220 -5.47 -14.63 20.20
N VAL A 221 -5.08 -15.01 18.99
CA VAL A 221 -4.28 -16.23 18.72
C VAL A 221 -2.79 -15.99 19.01
N ARG A 222 -2.35 -14.73 19.03
CA ARG A 222 -0.93 -14.36 19.21
C ARG A 222 -0.49 -14.43 20.66
N ASP A 223 -1.37 -14.11 21.60
CA ASP A 223 -1.08 -14.16 23.05
C ASP A 223 -0.98 -15.60 23.58
N LYS A 224 -1.58 -16.59 22.90
CA LYS A 224 -1.42 -18.02 23.24
C LYS A 224 -0.08 -18.64 22.80
N LEU A 225 0.66 -17.97 21.92
CA LEU A 225 1.99 -18.43 21.44
C LEU A 225 3.16 -17.80 22.20
N ILE A 226 2.89 -16.88 23.14
CA ILE A 226 3.92 -16.25 23.99
C ILE A 226 3.94 -16.89 25.39
N SER A 227 2.97 -17.75 25.72
CA SER A 227 2.90 -18.48 27.00
C SER A 227 3.29 -19.97 26.91
N GLN A 228 4.08 -20.37 25.91
CA GLN A 228 4.72 -21.69 25.81
C GLN A 228 6.17 -21.53 25.34
#